data_AF-A0A386AYP4-F1
#
_entry.id   AF-A0A386AYP4-F1
#
_cell.length_a   1.000
_cell.length_b   1.000
_cell.length_c   1.000
_cell.angle_alpha   90.00
_cell.angle_beta   90.00
_cell.angle_gamma   90.00
#
_symmetry.space_group_name_H-M   'P 1'
#
loop_
_entity.id
_entity.type
_entity.pdbx_description
1 polymer ?
#
loop_
_entity_poly.entity_id
_entity_poly.type
_entity_poly.pdbx_seq_one_letter_code
_entity_poly.pdbx_strand_id
1 'polypeptide(L)' 'MELFYLLFQKRFLIGLLVITILMPQTPKDNTLLFDFNESGLFSTYSESKTVLKILTYFTIFIYFIDLFV' A
#
# COMPACT_ATOMS: atom_id res chain seq x y z
N MET A 1 -22.85 -4.09 14.38
CA MET A 1 -23.30 -3.20 13.29
C MET A 1 -22.39 -1.99 13.17
N GLU A 2 -22.05 -1.29 14.26
CA GLU A 2 -21.15 -0.12 14.23
C GLU A 2 -19.72 -0.40 13.72
N LEU A 3 -19.10 -1.52 14.10
CA LEU A 3 -17.76 -1.89 13.63
C LEU A 3 -17.72 -2.03 12.10
N PHE A 4 -18.78 -2.58 11.50
CA PHE A 4 -18.90 -2.69 10.05
C PHE A 4 -18.93 -1.29 9.42
N TYR A 5 -19.76 -0.38 9.93
CA TYR A 5 -19.77 1.00 9.44
C TYR A 5 -18.41 1.69 9.55
N LEU A 6 -17.69 1.51 10.67
CA LEU A 6 -16.33 2.03 10.86
C LEU A 6 -15.32 1.46 9.86
N LEU A 7 -15.33 0.13 9.65
CA LEU A 7 -14.47 -0.53 8.65
C LEU A 7 -14.75 -0.03 7.22
N PHE A 8 -16.00 0.31 6.91
CA PHE A 8 -16.41 0.85 5.62
C PHE A 8 -16.32 2.38 5.53
N GLN A 9 -15.85 3.07 6.58
CA GLN A 9 -15.54 4.50 6.46
C GLN A 9 -14.33 4.68 5.54
N LYS A 10 -14.52 5.46 4.48
CA LYS A 10 -13.50 5.82 3.47
C LYS A 10 -12.13 6.14 4.09
N ARG A 11 -12.13 6.97 5.14
CA ARG A 11 -10.90 7.40 5.85
C ARG A 11 -10.17 6.24 6.55
N PHE A 12 -10.91 5.31 7.14
CA PHE A 12 -10.32 4.14 7.79
C PHE A 12 -9.65 3.24 6.75
N LEU A 13 -10.32 2.97 5.63
CA LEU A 13 -9.77 2.15 4.54
C LEU A 13 -8.51 2.78 3.93
N ILE A 14 -8.52 4.09 3.71
CA ILE A 14 -7.36 4.82 3.18
C ILE A 14 -6.20 4.79 4.19
N GLY A 15 -6.48 5.00 5.48
CA GLY A 15 -5.47 4.90 6.53
C GLY A 15 -4.82 3.51 6.57
N LEU A 16 -5.63 2.46 6.45
CA LEU A 16 -5.14 1.08 6.42
C LEU A 16 -4.26 0.83 5.20
N LEU A 17 -4.68 1.32 4.02
CA LEU A 17 -3.90 1.22 2.78
C LEU A 17 -2.58 1.99 2.84
N VAL A 18 -2.57 3.18 3.46
CA VAL A 18 -1.32 3.94 3.69
C VAL A 18 -0.37 3.19 4.61
N ILE A 19 -0.88 2.64 5.72
CA ILE A 19 -0.04 1.89 6.66
C ILE A 19 0.53 0.63 6.00
N THR A 20 -0.30 -0.16 5.33
CA THR A 20 0.16 -1.43 4.74
C THR A 20 1.13 -1.24 3.59
N ILE A 21 0.95 -0.20 2.77
CA ILE A 21 1.84 0.06 1.63
C ILE A 21 3.06 0.85 2.05
N LEU A 22 2.94 1.99 2.75
CA LEU A 22 4.09 2.89 2.97
C LEU A 22 4.95 2.49 4.18
N MET A 23 4.35 2.04 5.29
CA MET A 23 5.09 1.77 6.52
C MET A 23 6.22 0.74 6.38
N PRO A 24 6.06 -0.40 5.66
CA PRO A 24 7.11 -1.42 5.57
C PRO A 24 8.22 -1.07 4.56
N GLN A 25 8.19 0.11 3.94
CA GLN A 25 9.16 0.52 2.92
C GLN A 25 10.16 1.53 3.48
N THR A 26 11.32 1.06 3.98
CA THR A 26 12.42 1.95 4.39
C THR A 26 13.63 1.81 3.46
N PRO A 27 14.56 2.79 3.43
CA PRO A 27 15.77 2.68 2.60
C PRO A 27 16.70 1.53 2.99
N LYS A 28 16.65 1.09 4.26
CA LYS A 28 17.48 -0.01 4.79
C LYS A 28 16.82 -1.37 4.60
N ASP A 29 15.51 -1.42 4.79
CA ASP A 29 14.72 -2.64 4.69
C ASP A 29 13.35 -2.33 4.08
N ASN A 30 13.04 -3.01 2.99
CA ASN A 30 11.76 -2.92 2.31
C ASN A 30 11.12 -4.31 2.35
N THR A 31 10.59 -4.65 3.52
CA THR A 31 9.99 -5.96 3.80
C THR A 31 8.88 -6.28 2.80
N LEU A 32 8.08 -5.28 2.41
CA LEU A 32 7.01 -5.47 1.43
C LEU A 32 7.53 -5.82 0.03
N LEU A 33 8.70 -5.30 -0.37
CA LEU A 33 9.35 -5.69 -1.62
C LEU A 33 9.89 -7.12 -1.56
N PHE A 34 10.44 -7.52 -0.41
CA PHE A 34 10.85 -8.91 -0.19
C PHE A 34 9.65 -9.85 -0.27
N ASP A 35 8.57 -9.55 0.45
CA ASP A 35 7.33 -10.33 0.42
C ASP A 35 6.75 -10.44 -1.00
N PHE A 36 6.75 -9.34 -1.77
CA PHE A 36 6.30 -9.35 -3.17
C PHE A 36 7.15 -10.29 -4.03
N ASN A 37 8.48 -10.24 -3.87
CA ASN A 37 9.39 -11.08 -4.65
C ASN A 37 9.32 -12.56 -4.22
N GLU A 38 9.18 -12.84 -2.92
CA GLU A 38 9.11 -14.21 -2.39
C GLU A 38 7.74 -14.87 -2.59
N SER A 39 6.68 -14.07 -2.76
CA SER A 39 5.32 -14.59 -3.01
C SER A 39 5.17 -15.37 -4.33
N GLY A 40 6.11 -15.20 -5.26
CA GLY A 40 6.02 -15.75 -6.61
C GLY A 40 4.98 -15.07 -7.51
N LEU A 41 4.40 -13.94 -7.09
CA LEU A 41 3.46 -13.16 -7.89
C LEU A 41 4.13 -12.47 -9.09
N PHE A 42 5.42 -12.20 -9.01
CA PHE A 42 6.20 -11.54 -10.05
C PHE A 42 7.38 -12.42 -10.48
N SER A 43 7.77 -12.32 -11.74
CA SER A 43 8.81 -13.17 -12.32
C SER A 43 10.22 -12.78 -11.86
N THR A 44 10.39 -11.51 -11.45
CA THR A 44 11.68 -10.98 -11.03
C THR A 44 11.55 -9.96 -9.89
N TYR A 45 12.65 -9.77 -9.17
CA TYR A 45 12.78 -8.69 -8.18
C TYR A 45 12.57 -7.29 -8.79
N SER A 46 13.05 -7.09 -10.03
CA SER A 46 12.88 -5.81 -10.75
C SER A 46 11.41 -5.50 -11.06
N GLU A 47 10.66 -6.52 -11.45
CA GLU A 47 9.22 -6.42 -11.68
C GLU A 47 8.48 -6.11 -10.37
N SER A 48 8.77 -6.87 -9.30
CA SER A 48 8.23 -6.62 -7.95
C SER A 48 8.46 -5.17 -7.51
N LYS A 49 9.67 -4.65 -7.72
CA LYS A 49 10.06 -3.28 -7.38
C LYS A 49 9.29 -2.25 -8.21
N THR A 50 9.08 -2.51 -9.50
CA THR A 50 8.36 -1.61 -10.39
C THR A 50 6.89 -1.52 -10.01
N VAL A 51 6.26 -2.66 -9.76
CA VAL A 51 4.85 -2.73 -9.34
C VAL A 51 4.66 -2.08 -7.97
N LEU A 52 5.53 -2.39 -7.00
CA LEU A 52 5.46 -1.76 -5.68
C LEU A 52 5.61 -0.24 -5.77
N LYS A 53 6.51 0.26 -6.62
CA LYS A 53 6.69 1.71 -6.84
C LYS A 53 5.42 2.35 -7.40
N ILE A 54 4.77 1.71 -8.38
CA ILE A 54 3.49 2.19 -8.93
C ILE A 54 2.41 2.22 -7.83
N LEU A 55 2.32 1.14 -7.05
CA LEU A 55 1.35 1.02 -5.96
C LEU A 55 1.55 2.08 -4.87
N THR A 56 2.80 2.39 -4.54
CA THR A 56 3.16 3.47 -3.61
C THR A 56 2.68 4.83 -4.12
N TYR A 57 3.00 5.19 -5.37
CA TYR A 57 2.55 6.48 -5.93
C TYR A 57 1.04 6.57 -6.03
N PHE A 58 0.39 5.48 -6.44
CA PHE A 58 -1.06 5.42 -6.52
C PHE A 58 -1.72 5.58 -5.14
N THR A 59 -1.15 4.94 -4.11
CA THR A 59 -1.60 5.08 -2.71
C THR A 59 -1.49 6.52 -2.23
N ILE A 60 -0.35 7.16 -2.47
CA ILE A 60 -0.12 8.57 -2.11
C ILE A 60 -1.12 9.46 -2.84
N PHE A 61 -1.33 9.23 -4.14
CA PHE A 61 -2.28 9.98 -4.94
C PHE A 61 -3.72 9.88 -4.39
N ILE A 62 -4.19 8.67 -4.07
CA ILE A 62 -5.52 8.47 -3.47
C ILE A 62 -5.63 9.20 -2.13
N TYR A 63 -4.60 9.11 -1.28
CA TYR A 63 -4.59 9.78 0.01
C TYR A 63 -4.76 11.30 -0.16
N PHE A 64 -4.06 11.92 -1.11
CA PHE A 64 -4.23 13.34 -1.38
C PHE A 64 -5.59 13.68 -1.96
N ILE A 65 -6.14 12.87 -2.86
CA ILE A 65 -7.49 13.09 -3.41
C ILE A 65 -8.55 13.05 -2.30
N ASP A 66 -8.40 12.17 -1.30
CA ASP A 66 -9.32 12.11 -0.15
C ASP A 66 -9.37 13.39 0.67
N LEU A 67 -8.29 14.18 0.69
CA LEU A 67 -8.28 15.47 1.38
C LEU A 67 -9.22 16.50 0.72
N PHE A 68 -9.52 16.34 -0.57
CA PHE A 68 -10.32 17.28 -1.35
C PHE A 68 -11.74 16.80 -1.67
N VAL A 69 -12.05 15.52 -1.37
CA VAL A 69 -13.34 14.87 -1.70
C VAL A 69 -14.02 14.35 -0.45
#